data_AF-A0A7S0GHF3-F1
#
_entry.id   AF-A0A7S0GHF3-F1
#
_cell.length_a   1.000
_cell.length_b   1.000
_cell.length_c   1.000
_cell.angle_alpha   90.00
_cell.angle_beta   90.00
_cell.angle_gamma   90.00
#
_symmetry.space_group_name_H-M   'P 1'
#
loop_
_entity.id
_entity.type
_entity.pdbx_description
1 polymer ?
#
loop_
_entity_poly.entity_id
_entity_poly.type
_entity_poly.pdbx_seq_one_letter_code
_entity_poly.pdbx_strand_id
1 'polypeptide(L)'
;DGMKCRLSAYIMLTNESNLTKVYAIQAALKQQINKAIEPEFLKDLQRPLSKTIDHPIYVVFETLFQKYGKINTKIILQQRTELKQYNYNASMPPDSIFNMLDKHEELTIHAESPITLPQKIDIGYTISQETGKFSRALRKWSC
;
A
#
# COMPACT_ATOMS: atom_id res chain seq x y z
N ASP A 1 -29.97 21.18 -41.10
CA ASP A 1 -28.84 20.26 -40.88
C ASP A 1 -27.48 20.83 -40.49
N GLY A 2 -27.22 22.15 -40.53
CA GLY A 2 -25.88 22.68 -40.17
C GLY A 2 -25.49 22.61 -38.68
N MET A 3 -26.47 22.58 -37.76
CA MET A 3 -26.21 22.61 -36.31
C MET A 3 -25.73 21.25 -35.77
N LYS A 4 -26.24 20.13 -36.31
CA LYS A 4 -25.79 18.77 -35.96
C LYS A 4 -24.35 18.51 -36.41
N CYS A 5 -23.97 18.96 -37.61
CA CYS A 5 -22.58 18.84 -38.10
C CYS A 5 -21.59 19.63 -37.23
N ARG A 6 -21.96 20.85 -36.81
CA ARG A 6 -21.13 21.67 -35.91
C ARG A 6 -20.96 21.06 -34.53
N LEU A 7 -22.03 20.51 -33.95
CA LEU A 7 -21.96 19.83 -32.66
C LEU A 7 -21.10 18.56 -32.73
N SER A 8 -21.22 17.79 -33.81
CA SER A 8 -20.41 16.59 -34.05
C SER A 8 -18.92 16.92 -34.22
N ALA A 9 -18.58 17.97 -34.98
CA ALA A 9 -17.21 18.43 -35.15
C ALA A 9 -16.60 18.93 -33.81
N TYR A 10 -17.36 19.66 -33.01
CA TYR A 10 -16.91 20.11 -31.69
C TYR A 10 -16.62 18.93 -30.75
N ILE A 11 -17.51 17.92 -30.70
CA ILE A 11 -17.31 16.72 -29.90
C ILE A 11 -16.05 15.97 -30.35
N MET A 12 -15.83 15.79 -31.66
CA MET A 12 -14.62 15.13 -32.17
C MET A 12 -13.35 15.88 -31.78
N LEU A 13 -13.30 17.21 -31.96
CA LEU A 13 -12.15 18.04 -31.59
C LEU A 13 -11.88 18.00 -30.08
N THR A 14 -12.93 18.03 -29.25
CA THR A 14 -12.76 17.91 -27.79
C THR A 14 -12.25 16.53 -27.40
N ASN A 15 -12.72 15.45 -28.03
CA ASN A 15 -12.24 14.09 -27.77
C ASN A 15 -10.78 13.93 -28.18
N GLU A 16 -10.39 14.45 -29.35
CA GLU A 16 -9.00 14.43 -29.81
C GLU A 16 -8.09 15.18 -28.82
N SER A 17 -8.49 16.38 -28.38
CA SER A 17 -7.74 17.15 -27.38
C SER A 17 -7.60 16.44 -26.04
N ASN A 18 -8.63 15.68 -25.62
CA ASN A 18 -8.60 14.90 -24.39
C ASN A 18 -7.69 13.67 -24.52
N LEU A 19 -7.71 12.99 -25.67
CA LEU A 19 -6.80 11.88 -25.96
C LEU A 19 -5.34 12.35 -25.92
N THR A 20 -5.01 13.50 -26.53
CA THR A 20 -3.65 14.05 -26.47
C THR A 20 -3.19 14.31 -25.04
N LYS A 21 -4.06 14.86 -24.18
CA LYS A 21 -3.75 15.08 -22.76
C LYS A 21 -3.47 13.76 -22.03
N VAL A 22 -4.29 12.74 -22.26
CA VAL A 22 -4.08 11.41 -21.65
C VAL A 22 -2.74 10.82 -22.07
N TYR A 23 -2.36 10.92 -23.36
CA TYR A 23 -1.06 10.46 -23.83
C TYR A 23 0.11 11.22 -23.19
N ALA A 24 0.00 12.54 -23.07
CA ALA A 24 1.02 13.35 -22.42
C ALA A 24 1.20 12.97 -20.94
N ILE A 25 0.09 12.74 -20.23
CA ILE A 25 0.11 12.29 -18.83
C ILE A 25 0.76 10.91 -18.72
N GLN A 26 0.39 9.96 -19.58
CA GLN A 26 0.99 8.62 -19.57
C GLN A 26 2.50 8.67 -19.84
N ALA A 27 2.94 9.48 -20.81
CA ALA A 27 4.36 9.65 -21.11
C ALA A 27 5.12 10.26 -19.92
N ALA A 28 4.56 11.31 -19.30
CA ALA A 28 5.15 11.93 -18.11
C ALA A 28 5.25 10.96 -16.93
N LEU A 29 4.21 10.15 -16.69
CA LEU A 29 4.22 9.12 -15.64
C LEU A 29 5.30 8.07 -15.89
N LYS A 30 5.45 7.58 -17.12
CA LYS A 30 6.53 6.63 -17.47
C LYS A 30 7.91 7.20 -17.21
N GLN A 31 8.13 8.49 -17.53
CA GLN A 31 9.39 9.17 -17.25
C GLN A 31 9.66 9.30 -15.74
N GLN A 32 8.63 9.64 -14.96
CA GLN A 32 8.74 9.72 -13.51
C GLN A 32 9.09 8.35 -12.90
N ILE A 33 8.45 7.27 -13.36
CA ILE A 33 8.77 5.90 -12.92
C ILE A 33 10.22 5.55 -13.25
N ASN A 34 10.67 5.81 -14.49
CA ASN A 34 12.05 5.58 -14.91
C ASN A 34 13.10 6.35 -14.09
N LYS A 35 12.72 7.50 -13.52
CA LYS A 35 13.60 8.31 -12.67
C LYS A 35 13.57 7.88 -11.20
N ALA A 36 12.41 7.40 -10.73
CA ALA A 36 12.17 7.11 -9.32
C ALA A 36 12.61 5.71 -8.90
N ILE A 37 12.66 4.75 -9.83
CA ILE A 37 12.94 3.33 -9.54
C ILE A 37 14.28 2.93 -10.14
N GLU A 38 15.06 2.13 -9.41
CA GLU A 38 16.35 1.66 -9.89
C GLU A 38 16.21 0.77 -11.14
N PRO A 39 17.11 0.90 -12.15
CA PRO A 39 16.95 0.23 -13.45
C PRO A 39 16.84 -1.29 -13.37
N GLU A 40 17.43 -1.93 -12.36
CA GLU A 40 17.34 -3.38 -12.12
C GLU A 40 15.91 -3.89 -11.91
N PHE A 41 15.04 -3.07 -11.31
CA PHE A 41 13.63 -3.40 -11.09
C PHE A 41 12.76 -3.13 -12.32
N LEU A 42 13.32 -2.45 -13.34
CA LEU A 42 12.62 -2.07 -14.57
C LEU A 42 13.06 -2.88 -15.79
N LYS A 43 14.06 -3.77 -15.67
CA LYS A 43 14.64 -4.51 -16.81
C LYS A 43 13.60 -5.23 -17.67
N ASP A 44 12.60 -5.84 -17.03
CA ASP A 44 11.56 -6.61 -17.72
C ASP A 44 10.47 -5.73 -18.34
N LEU A 45 10.44 -4.44 -17.98
CA LEU A 45 9.44 -3.45 -18.42
C LEU A 45 10.01 -2.47 -19.45
N GLN A 46 11.33 -2.47 -19.62
CA GLN A 46 12.06 -1.58 -20.51
C GLN A 46 12.47 -2.30 -21.79
N ARG A 47 12.50 -1.56 -22.89
CA ARG A 47 13.16 -2.04 -24.12
C ARG A 47 14.67 -2.17 -23.88
N PRO A 48 15.31 -3.28 -24.31
CA PRO A 48 16.73 -3.54 -24.03
C PRO A 48 17.70 -2.43 -24.46
N LEU A 49 17.40 -1.74 -25.57
CA LEU A 49 18.29 -0.73 -26.15
C LEU A 49 17.94 0.69 -25.71
N SER A 50 16.66 1.06 -25.70
CA SER A 50 16.24 2.45 -25.41
C SER A 50 15.99 2.71 -23.92
N LYS A 51 15.90 1.68 -23.08
CA LYS A 51 15.54 1.77 -21.65
C LYS A 51 14.20 2.50 -21.40
N THR A 52 13.34 2.54 -22.41
CA THR A 52 12.02 3.17 -22.34
C THR A 52 10.97 2.14 -21.92
N ILE A 53 10.07 2.53 -21.03
CA ILE A 53 8.92 1.71 -20.63
C ILE A 53 7.89 1.68 -21.76
N ASP A 54 7.67 0.50 -22.32
CA ASP A 54 6.77 0.31 -23.47
C ASP A 54 5.50 -0.49 -23.14
N HIS A 55 5.06 -0.38 -21.89
CA HIS A 55 3.83 -0.99 -21.43
C HIS A 55 2.83 0.08 -20.96
N PRO A 56 1.52 -0.21 -20.96
CA PRO A 56 0.54 0.61 -20.28
C PRO A 56 0.88 0.79 -18.80
N ILE A 57 0.56 1.96 -18.22
CA ILE A 57 0.88 2.27 -16.82
C ILE A 57 0.34 1.22 -15.84
N TYR A 58 -0.85 0.68 -16.08
CA TYR A 58 -1.43 -0.34 -15.19
C TYR A 58 -0.59 -1.63 -15.17
N VAL A 59 -0.07 -2.07 -16.32
CA VAL A 59 0.81 -3.25 -16.45
C VAL A 59 2.13 -3.02 -15.72
N VAL A 60 2.67 -1.80 -15.80
CA VAL A 60 3.91 -1.40 -15.13
C VAL A 60 3.73 -1.53 -13.61
N PHE A 61 2.68 -0.93 -13.05
CA PHE A 61 2.41 -1.01 -11.62
C PHE A 61 2.11 -2.44 -11.17
N GLU A 62 1.27 -3.16 -11.89
CA GLU A 62 0.96 -4.56 -11.58
C GLU A 62 2.23 -5.42 -11.52
N THR A 63 3.12 -5.29 -12.52
CA THR A 63 4.38 -6.03 -12.57
C THR A 63 5.29 -5.66 -11.40
N LEU A 64 5.42 -4.36 -11.09
CA LEU A 64 6.24 -3.89 -9.97
C LEU A 64 5.70 -4.41 -8.63
N PHE A 65 4.39 -4.35 -8.41
CA PHE A 65 3.78 -4.85 -7.18
C PHE A 65 3.86 -6.37 -7.05
N GLN A 66 3.62 -7.11 -8.13
CA GLN A 66 3.69 -8.58 -8.09
C GLN A 66 5.11 -9.11 -7.91
N LYS A 67 6.10 -8.51 -8.58
CA LYS A 67 7.50 -8.98 -8.51
C LYS A 67 8.22 -8.48 -7.27
N TYR A 68 8.02 -7.21 -6.91
CA TYR A 68 8.83 -6.52 -5.90
C TYR A 68 8.01 -5.94 -4.76
N GLY A 69 6.70 -5.77 -4.93
CA GLY A 69 5.78 -5.33 -3.89
C GLY A 69 5.38 -6.43 -2.90
N LYS A 70 5.93 -7.65 -3.02
CA LYS A 70 5.76 -8.68 -1.99
C LYS A 70 6.31 -8.15 -0.68
N ILE A 71 5.45 -8.05 0.33
CA ILE A 71 5.88 -7.66 1.67
C ILE A 71 6.95 -8.66 2.12
N ASN A 72 8.15 -8.14 2.31
CA ASN A 72 9.25 -8.93 2.82
C ASN A 72 8.85 -9.45 4.20
N THR A 73 8.88 -10.77 4.39
CA THR A 73 8.58 -11.42 5.69
C THR A 73 9.41 -10.82 6.83
N LYS A 74 10.59 -10.24 6.52
CA LYS A 74 11.40 -9.46 7.46
C LYS A 74 10.66 -8.25 8.05
N ILE A 75 9.87 -7.52 7.26
CA ILE A 75 9.09 -6.35 7.73
C ILE A 75 8.01 -6.81 8.73
N ILE A 76 7.33 -7.91 8.43
CA ILE A 76 6.31 -8.50 9.32
C ILE A 76 6.95 -8.97 10.63
N LEU A 77 8.10 -9.66 10.55
CA LEU A 77 8.84 -10.11 11.72
C LEU A 77 9.38 -8.95 12.56
N GLN A 78 9.86 -7.88 11.91
CA GLN A 78 10.32 -6.68 12.58
C GLN A 78 9.16 -6.01 13.32
N GLN A 79 8.04 -5.77 12.65
CA GLN A 79 6.87 -5.14 13.27
C GLN A 79 6.29 -6.02 14.39
N ARG A 80 6.32 -7.35 14.25
CA ARG A 80 5.93 -8.27 15.32
C ARG A 80 6.88 -8.17 16.52
N THR A 81 8.18 -7.98 16.27
CA THR A 81 9.17 -7.73 17.33
C THR A 81 8.90 -6.40 18.02
N GLU A 82 8.62 -5.34 17.25
CA GLU A 82 8.26 -4.02 17.77
C GLU A 82 6.99 -4.09 18.64
N LEU A 83 5.95 -4.81 18.21
CA LEU A 83 4.74 -5.05 18.99
C LEU A 83 5.03 -5.77 20.32
N LYS A 84 5.91 -6.77 20.32
CA LYS A 84 6.31 -7.52 21.53
C LYS A 84 7.19 -6.71 22.48
N GLN A 85 7.91 -5.71 21.97
CA GLN A 85 8.77 -4.84 22.77
C GLN A 85 8.07 -3.54 23.16
N TYR A 86 6.86 -3.31 22.64
CA TYR A 86 6.13 -2.07 22.86
C TYR A 86 5.63 -1.98 24.29
N ASN A 87 6.30 -1.16 25.08
CA ASN A 87 5.85 -0.80 26.41
C ASN A 87 4.89 0.38 26.32
N TYR A 88 3.59 0.09 26.41
CA TYR A 88 2.57 1.10 26.30
C TYR A 88 2.63 2.12 27.44
N ASN A 89 2.76 3.40 27.09
CA ASN A 89 2.65 4.49 28.05
C ASN A 89 1.17 4.72 28.38
N ALA A 90 0.75 4.37 29.60
CA ALA A 90 -0.63 4.56 30.05
C ALA A 90 -1.12 6.02 30.14
N SER A 91 -0.27 7.02 29.85
CA SER A 91 -0.69 8.41 29.67
C SER A 91 -1.22 8.69 28.26
N MET A 92 -0.97 7.78 27.32
CA MET A 92 -1.51 7.82 25.95
C MET A 92 -2.93 7.25 25.90
N PRO A 93 -3.67 7.46 24.81
CA PRO A 93 -4.94 6.79 24.55
C PRO A 93 -4.75 5.29 24.23
N PRO A 94 -5.62 4.39 24.72
CA PRO A 94 -5.59 2.96 24.39
C PRO A 94 -5.67 2.68 22.88
N ASP A 95 -6.34 3.56 22.14
CA ASP A 95 -6.44 3.57 20.68
C ASP A 95 -5.09 3.43 19.97
N SER A 96 -3.99 3.90 20.58
CA SER A 96 -2.65 3.71 20.03
C SER A 96 -2.24 2.24 19.92
N ILE A 97 -2.67 1.37 20.85
CA ILE A 97 -2.43 -0.08 20.77
C ILE A 97 -3.24 -0.67 19.60
N PHE A 98 -4.52 -0.29 19.49
CA PHE A 98 -5.41 -0.78 18.44
C PHE A 98 -4.91 -0.39 17.05
N ASN A 99 -4.54 0.89 16.85
CA ASN A 99 -3.96 1.36 15.59
C ASN A 99 -2.70 0.58 15.19
N MET A 100 -1.87 0.22 16.17
CA MET A 100 -0.64 -0.54 15.91
C MET A 100 -0.93 -2.01 15.54
N LEU A 101 -1.94 -2.61 16.17
CA LEU A 101 -2.43 -3.95 15.83
C LEU A 101 -3.10 -3.98 14.44
N ASP A 102 -3.89 -2.97 14.10
CA ASP A 102 -4.55 -2.84 12.79
C ASP A 102 -3.51 -2.71 11.67
N LYS A 103 -2.48 -1.87 11.89
CA LYS A 103 -1.35 -1.76 10.95
C LYS A 103 -0.61 -3.08 10.77
N HIS A 104 -0.50 -3.89 11.83
CA HIS A 104 0.13 -5.21 11.73
C HIS A 104 -0.74 -6.21 10.97
N GLU A 105 -2.04 -6.22 11.25
CA GLU A 105 -3.00 -7.04 10.52
C GLU A 105 -2.98 -6.73 9.02
N GLU A 106 -3.02 -5.45 8.64
CA GLU A 106 -2.95 -5.00 7.25
C GLU A 106 -1.69 -5.53 6.54
N LEU A 107 -0.51 -5.43 7.18
CA LEU A 107 0.74 -5.96 6.65
C LEU A 107 0.70 -7.49 6.51
N THR A 108 0.04 -8.19 7.42
CA THR A 108 -0.09 -9.65 7.36
C THR A 108 -1.04 -10.11 6.25
N ILE A 109 -2.11 -9.35 5.98
CA ILE A 109 -3.04 -9.59 4.86
C ILE A 109 -2.31 -9.41 3.52
N HIS A 110 -1.59 -8.30 3.36
CA HIS A 110 -0.83 -8.03 2.15
C HIS A 110 0.34 -9.01 1.90
N ALA A 111 0.78 -9.70 2.94
CA ALA A 111 1.77 -10.77 2.85
C ALA A 111 1.16 -12.16 2.65
N GLU A 112 -0.16 -12.26 2.41
CA GLU A 112 -0.88 -13.52 2.27
C GLU A 112 -0.73 -14.43 3.51
N SER A 113 -0.50 -13.85 4.70
CA SER A 113 -0.34 -14.56 5.96
C SER A 113 -1.13 -13.88 7.09
N PRO A 114 -2.46 -13.72 6.93
CA PRO A 114 -3.27 -12.96 7.87
C PRO A 114 -3.22 -13.56 9.28
N ILE A 115 -3.09 -12.69 10.28
CA ILE A 115 -3.27 -13.10 11.69
C ILE A 115 -4.75 -13.36 11.98
N THR A 116 -5.02 -14.27 12.90
CA THR A 116 -6.38 -14.54 13.34
C THR A 116 -6.81 -13.55 14.43
N LEU A 117 -8.12 -13.34 14.58
CA LEU A 117 -8.65 -12.50 15.65
C LEU A 117 -8.15 -12.93 17.05
N PRO A 118 -8.12 -14.23 17.42
CA PRO A 118 -7.49 -14.67 18.66
C PRO A 118 -6.03 -14.24 18.80
N GLN A 119 -5.22 -14.38 17.75
CA GLN A 119 -3.82 -13.94 17.78
C GLN A 119 -3.69 -12.43 17.99
N LYS A 120 -4.56 -11.64 17.35
CA LYS A 120 -4.61 -10.18 17.52
C LYS A 120 -4.96 -9.79 18.96
N ILE A 121 -5.95 -10.47 19.55
CA ILE A 121 -6.36 -10.28 20.96
C ILE A 121 -5.21 -10.64 21.90
N ASP A 122 -4.54 -11.78 21.70
CA ASP A 122 -3.42 -12.22 22.53
C ASP A 122 -2.28 -11.19 22.55
N ILE A 123 -1.92 -10.64 21.38
CA ILE A 123 -0.88 -9.60 21.29
C ILE A 123 -1.29 -8.35 22.06
N GLY A 124 -2.52 -7.86 21.87
CA GLY A 124 -3.03 -6.68 22.58
C GLY A 124 -3.10 -6.89 24.10
N TYR A 125 -3.46 -8.09 24.52
CA TYR A 125 -3.48 -8.49 25.92
C TYR A 125 -2.08 -8.48 26.53
N THR A 126 -1.08 -9.04 25.85
CA THR A 126 0.33 -9.00 26.29
C THR A 126 0.81 -7.57 26.49
N ILE A 127 0.62 -6.69 25.49
CA ILE A 127 1.02 -5.27 25.58
C ILE A 127 0.36 -4.58 26.78
N SER A 128 -0.93 -4.85 26.99
CA SER A 128 -1.71 -4.25 28.09
C SER A 128 -1.26 -4.78 29.47
N GLN A 129 -0.87 -6.05 29.57
CA GLN A 129 -0.33 -6.63 30.79
C GLN A 129 1.05 -6.07 31.15
N GLU A 130 1.95 -5.94 30.17
CA GLU A 130 3.32 -5.45 30.38
C GLU A 130 3.36 -3.99 30.87
N THR A 131 2.30 -3.22 30.61
CA THR A 131 2.11 -1.88 31.18
C THR A 131 1.99 -1.90 32.72
N GLY A 132 1.62 -3.04 33.32
CA GLY A 132 1.45 -3.24 34.76
C GLY A 132 0.20 -2.58 35.36
N LYS A 133 -0.26 -1.45 34.81
CA LYS A 133 -1.39 -0.67 35.32
C LYS A 133 -2.75 -1.34 35.12
N PHE A 134 -2.90 -2.19 34.11
CA PHE A 134 -4.17 -2.87 33.80
C PHE A 134 -4.27 -4.29 34.37
N SER A 135 -3.22 -4.78 35.04
CA SER A 135 -3.12 -6.16 35.54
C SER A 135 -4.31 -6.60 36.41
N ARG A 136 -4.81 -5.72 37.30
CA ARG A 136 -6.02 -6.00 38.12
C ARG A 136 -7.31 -6.02 37.31
N ALA A 137 -7.48 -5.08 36.38
CA ALA A 137 -8.69 -4.99 35.55
C ALA A 137 -8.78 -6.19 34.59
N LEU A 138 -7.64 -6.57 33.99
CA LEU A 138 -7.54 -7.72 33.10
C LEU A 138 -7.79 -9.04 33.82
N ARG A 139 -7.31 -9.21 35.06
CA ARG A 139 -7.63 -10.38 35.90
C ARG A 139 -9.13 -10.52 36.21
N LYS A 140 -9.86 -9.41 36.31
CA LYS A 140 -11.31 -9.42 36.59
C LYS A 140 -12.13 -9.83 35.37
N TRP A 141 -11.59 -9.63 34.17
CA TRP A 141 -12.26 -9.97 32.91
C TRP A 141 -12.08 -11.45 32.54
N SER A 142 -10.98 -12.08 32.93
CA SER A 142 -10.76 -13.52 32.73
C SER A 142 -11.49 -14.42 33.75
N CYS A 143 -12.49 -13.87 34.46
CA CYS A 143 -13.36 -14.57 35.41
C CYS A 143 -14.77 -14.74 34.83
#